data_AF-A0A2Y9LZF7-F1
#
_entry.id   AF-A0A2Y9LZF7-F1
#
_cell.length_a   1.000
_cell.length_b   1.000
_cell.length_c   1.000
_cell.angle_alpha   90.00
_cell.angle_beta   90.00
_cell.angle_gamma   90.00
#
_symmetry.space_group_name_H-M   'P 1'
#
loop_
_entity.id
_entity.type
_entity.pdbx_description
1 polymer ?
#
loop_
_entity_poly.entity_id
_entity_poly.type
_entity_poly.pdbx_seq_one_letter_code
_entity_poly.pdbx_strand_id
1 'polypeptide(L)'
;MMRAPRGLAGAAFLKLAFAARTMAGVSELETALRMEPAAFKALYSTEKPKLEDENLIFFCQKGRRGFQATQLARGLGYKGARNYGGAYSEWFQKEG
;
A
#
# COMPACT_ATOMS: atom_id res chain seq x y z
N MET A 1 0.31 12.71 -8.66
CA MET A 1 -0.40 12.25 -7.44
C MET A 1 -1.65 11.50 -7.89
N MET A 2 -1.85 10.25 -7.45
CA MET A 2 -3.07 9.50 -7.75
C MET A 2 -4.26 10.14 -7.02
N ARG A 3 -5.42 10.23 -7.69
CA ARG A 3 -6.71 10.63 -7.10
C ARG A 3 -7.49 9.38 -6.72
N ALA A 4 -8.34 9.45 -5.70
CA ALA A 4 -9.26 8.36 -5.39
C ALA A 4 -10.11 8.00 -6.64
N PRO A 5 -10.20 6.71 -7.03
CA PRO A 5 -11.17 6.29 -8.03
C PRO A 5 -12.58 6.39 -7.44
N ARG A 6 -13.53 6.93 -8.21
CA ARG A 6 -14.94 7.08 -7.80
C ARG A 6 -15.73 5.80 -8.10
N GLY A 7 -16.71 5.44 -7.27
CA GLY A 7 -17.69 4.37 -7.56
C GLY A 7 -17.21 2.93 -7.25
N LEU A 8 -17.76 1.90 -7.93
CA LEU A 8 -17.43 0.47 -7.71
C LEU A 8 -15.93 0.12 -7.82
N ALA A 9 -15.12 1.01 -8.40
CA ALA A 9 -13.66 0.94 -8.38
C ALA A 9 -13.05 1.15 -6.97
N GLY A 10 -13.81 1.68 -6.00
CA GLY A 10 -13.44 1.76 -4.58
C GLY A 10 -13.26 0.39 -3.92
N ALA A 11 -14.04 -0.61 -4.33
CA ALA A 11 -13.83 -1.99 -3.89
C ALA A 11 -12.58 -2.62 -4.53
N ALA A 12 -12.21 -2.19 -5.75
CA ALA A 12 -10.92 -2.55 -6.36
C ALA A 12 -9.74 -1.79 -5.73
N PHE A 13 -9.96 -0.60 -5.18
CA PHE A 13 -8.98 0.13 -4.36
C PHE A 13 -8.63 -0.66 -3.08
N LEU A 14 -9.60 -1.43 -2.53
CA LEU A 14 -9.35 -2.37 -1.44
C LEU A 14 -8.59 -3.65 -1.89
N LYS A 15 -8.68 -4.06 -3.16
CA LYS A 15 -7.97 -5.25 -3.66
C LYS A 15 -6.45 -5.07 -3.77
N LEU A 16 -5.95 -3.84 -3.68
CA LEU A 16 -4.51 -3.51 -3.67
C LEU A 16 -4.13 -2.68 -2.43
N ALA A 17 -4.95 -2.72 -1.38
CA ALA A 17 -4.68 -2.05 -0.11
C ALA A 17 -3.81 -2.93 0.78
N PHE A 18 -2.51 -2.99 0.48
CA PHE A 18 -1.49 -3.50 1.41
C PHE A 18 -1.50 -2.76 2.77
N ALA A 19 -2.16 -1.60 2.83
CA ALA A 19 -2.05 -0.63 3.91
C ALA A 19 -3.22 -0.63 4.92
N ALA A 20 -4.30 -1.38 4.71
CA ALA A 20 -5.47 -1.27 5.60
C ALA A 20 -5.34 -2.12 6.88
N ARG A 21 -4.56 -3.21 6.87
CA ARG A 21 -4.38 -4.09 8.05
C ARG A 21 -3.04 -3.91 8.76
N THR A 22 -2.06 -3.29 8.12
CA THR A 22 -0.71 -3.00 8.64
C THR A 22 -0.61 -1.54 9.09
N MET A 23 -1.31 -1.18 10.17
CA MET A 23 -0.97 0.05 10.90
C MET A 23 0.34 -0.06 11.70
N ALA A 24 1.06 -1.17 11.58
CA ALA A 24 2.43 -1.26 12.00
C ALA A 24 3.31 -0.37 11.11
N GLY A 25 4.23 0.37 11.72
CA GLY A 25 4.92 1.48 11.07
C GLY A 25 5.71 1.11 9.81
N VAL A 26 6.28 2.13 9.17
CA VAL A 26 7.18 1.99 8.01
C VAL A 26 8.30 0.97 8.26
N SER A 27 8.70 0.76 9.51
CA SER A 27 9.67 -0.27 9.93
C SER A 27 9.20 -1.71 9.71
N GLU A 28 7.92 -2.02 9.95
CA GLU A 28 7.42 -3.38 9.68
C GLU A 28 7.36 -3.65 8.17
N LEU A 29 6.99 -2.64 7.38
CA LEU A 29 6.92 -2.76 5.93
C LEU A 29 8.25 -3.22 5.33
N GLU A 30 9.37 -2.72 5.84
CA GLU A 30 10.69 -3.13 5.36
C GLU A 30 10.95 -4.63 5.56
N THR A 31 10.65 -5.13 6.76
CA THR A 31 10.72 -6.56 7.07
C THR A 31 9.76 -7.36 6.20
N ALA A 32 8.54 -6.87 6.01
CA ALA A 32 7.50 -7.51 5.18
C ALA A 32 7.90 -7.62 3.70
N LEU A 33 8.57 -6.60 3.16
CA LEU A 33 9.02 -6.64 1.76
C LEU A 33 10.29 -7.49 1.57
N ARG A 34 11.05 -7.76 2.63
CA ARG A 34 12.27 -8.60 2.58
C ARG A 34 12.05 -10.08 2.88
N MET A 35 11.00 -10.45 3.61
CA MET A 35 10.74 -11.86 3.95
C MET A 35 10.41 -12.73 2.74
N GLU A 36 10.56 -14.05 2.91
CA GLU A 36 10.19 -15.03 1.89
C GLU A 36 8.68 -15.01 1.58
N PRO A 37 8.26 -15.28 0.31
CA PRO A 37 6.85 -15.23 -0.08
C PRO A 37 5.93 -16.13 0.75
N ALA A 38 6.41 -17.30 1.17
CA ALA A 38 5.63 -18.22 2.01
C ALA A 38 5.39 -17.65 3.42
N ALA A 39 6.41 -17.03 4.03
CA ALA A 39 6.29 -16.37 5.32
C ALA A 39 5.36 -15.15 5.24
N PHE A 40 5.48 -14.39 4.15
CA PHE A 40 4.60 -13.27 3.85
C PHE A 40 3.14 -13.71 3.78
N LYS A 41 2.85 -14.77 3.02
CA LYS A 41 1.51 -15.32 2.87
C LYS A 41 0.94 -15.85 4.17
N ALA A 42 1.76 -16.49 5.01
CA ALA A 42 1.34 -16.96 6.32
C ALA A 42 0.93 -15.81 7.26
N LEU A 43 1.70 -14.71 7.27
CA LEU A 43 1.45 -13.57 8.18
C LEU A 43 0.31 -12.66 7.69
N TYR A 44 0.27 -12.36 6.40
CA TYR A 44 -0.65 -11.38 5.83
C TYR A 44 -1.84 -12.00 5.10
N SER A 45 -1.88 -13.33 5.00
CA SER A 45 -2.93 -14.09 4.30
C SER A 45 -3.13 -13.65 2.84
N THR A 46 -2.08 -13.12 2.22
CA THR A 46 -2.08 -12.63 0.83
C THR A 46 -0.73 -12.89 0.18
N GLU A 47 -0.71 -12.98 -1.15
CA GLU A 47 0.52 -13.19 -1.90
C GLU A 47 1.47 -12.00 -1.74
N LYS A 48 2.77 -12.30 -1.67
CA LYS A 48 3.81 -11.26 -1.66
C LYS A 48 3.84 -10.56 -3.02
N PRO A 49 3.85 -9.22 -3.06
CA PRO A 49 4.00 -8.47 -4.28
C PRO A 49 5.31 -8.78 -4.99
N LYS A 50 5.25 -8.79 -6.31
CA LYS A 50 6.42 -8.91 -7.18
C LYS A 50 7.03 -7.55 -7.41
N LEU A 51 8.31 -7.52 -7.78
CA LEU A 51 9.02 -6.26 -8.04
C LEU A 51 8.48 -5.54 -9.29
N GLU A 52 7.90 -6.31 -10.21
CA GLU A 52 7.33 -5.87 -11.49
C GLU A 52 5.87 -5.39 -11.37
N ASP A 53 5.21 -5.58 -10.22
CA ASP A 53 3.82 -5.19 -10.05
C ASP A 53 3.66 -3.67 -10.23
N GLU A 54 2.80 -3.24 -11.16
CA GLU A 54 2.72 -1.85 -11.63
C GLU A 54 1.92 -0.90 -10.71
N ASN A 55 1.16 -1.45 -9.77
CA ASN A 55 0.17 -0.73 -8.96
C ASN A 55 0.25 -1.08 -7.46
N LEU A 56 1.44 -0.95 -6.88
CA LEU A 56 1.63 -1.11 -5.44
C LEU A 56 1.34 0.21 -4.71
N ILE A 57 0.09 0.37 -4.27
CA ILE A 57 -0.41 1.64 -3.73
C ILE A 57 -0.25 1.66 -2.20
N PHE A 58 0.53 2.63 -1.72
CA PHE A 58 0.70 2.89 -0.30
C PHE A 58 -0.06 4.15 0.12
N PHE A 59 -0.74 4.06 1.25
CA PHE A 59 -1.40 5.19 1.89
C PHE A 59 -1.38 4.99 3.41
N CYS A 60 -1.76 6.03 4.16
CA CYS A 60 -2.04 5.88 5.58
C CYS A 60 -3.26 6.72 5.94
N GLN A 61 -3.41 7.10 7.21
CA GLN A 61 -4.52 7.96 7.60
C GLN A 61 -4.40 9.38 7.03
N LYS A 62 -3.22 10.01 7.15
CA LYS A 62 -2.97 11.44 6.83
C LYS A 62 -1.90 11.67 5.74
N GLY A 63 -1.44 10.63 5.05
CA GLY A 63 -0.52 10.71 3.90
C GLY A 63 0.99 10.57 4.20
N ARG A 64 1.49 11.08 5.34
CA ARG A 64 2.94 11.07 5.64
C ARG A 64 3.58 9.67 5.61
N ARG A 65 2.97 8.69 6.28
CA ARG A 65 3.49 7.31 6.32
C ARG A 65 3.36 6.60 4.97
N GLY A 66 2.32 6.88 4.19
CA GLY A 66 2.15 6.35 2.83
C GLY A 66 3.28 6.80 1.90
N PHE A 67 3.72 8.06 2.04
CA PHE A 67 4.87 8.57 1.31
C PHE A 67 6.16 7.84 1.69
N GLN A 68 6.46 7.73 2.99
CA GLN A 68 7.65 7.02 3.47
C GLN A 68 7.68 5.55 3.03
N ALA A 69 6.53 4.86 3.14
CA ALA A 69 6.36 3.48 2.67
C ALA A 69 6.64 3.34 1.17
N THR A 70 6.16 4.28 0.36
CA THR A 70 6.43 4.31 -1.09
C THR A 70 7.92 4.45 -1.38
N GLN A 71 8.60 5.37 -0.69
CA GLN A 71 10.03 5.58 -0.89
C GLN A 71 10.84 4.34 -0.49
N LEU A 72 10.46 3.69 0.61
CA LEU A 72 11.07 2.46 1.07
C LEU A 72 10.90 1.33 0.05
N ALA A 73 9.67 1.08 -0.42
CA ALA A 73 9.39 0.04 -1.41
C ALA A 73 10.17 0.27 -2.71
N ARG A 74 10.27 1.53 -3.17
CA ARG A 74 11.10 1.88 -4.34
C ARG A 74 12.57 1.57 -4.11
N GLY A 75 13.10 1.88 -2.91
CA GLY A 75 14.47 1.54 -2.53
C GLY A 75 14.76 0.04 -2.52
N LEU A 76 13.73 -0.78 -2.30
CA LEU A 76 13.80 -2.25 -2.38
C LEU A 76 13.58 -2.80 -3.80
N GLY A 77 13.37 -1.95 -4.80
CA GLY A 77 13.23 -2.34 -6.21
C GLY A 77 11.78 -2.51 -6.70
N TYR A 78 10.77 -2.21 -5.88
CA TYR A 78 9.37 -2.23 -6.31
C TYR A 78 9.06 -1.05 -7.24
N LYS A 79 9.06 -1.30 -8.55
CA LYS A 79 8.98 -0.24 -9.57
C LYS A 79 7.61 0.42 -9.64
N GLY A 80 6.54 -0.35 -9.43
CA GLY A 80 5.17 0.17 -9.41
C GLY A 80 4.71 0.71 -8.06
N ALA A 81 5.62 0.97 -7.12
CA ALA A 81 5.30 1.59 -5.84
C ALA A 81 4.84 3.05 -6.01
N ARG A 82 3.63 3.34 -5.55
CA ARG A 82 2.95 4.64 -5.69
C ARG A 82 2.34 5.08 -4.37
N ASN A 83 2.44 6.38 -4.09
CA ASN A 83 1.80 7.00 -2.93
C ASN A 83 0.42 7.55 -3.31
N TYR A 84 -0.61 7.15 -2.57
CA TYR A 84 -1.88 7.87 -2.57
C TYR A 84 -1.86 8.95 -1.47
N GLY A 85 -1.47 10.16 -1.88
CA GLY A 85 -1.22 11.30 -0.98
C GLY A 85 -2.46 11.85 -0.27
N GLY A 86 -3.65 11.71 -0.89
CA GLY A 86 -4.93 12.08 -0.25
C GLY A 86 -5.24 11.24 0.98
N ALA A 87 -4.63 10.05 1.07
CA ALA A 87 -4.72 9.17 2.22
C ALA A 87 -6.18 8.74 2.52
N TYR A 88 -6.37 8.01 3.62
CA TYR A 88 -7.71 7.60 4.04
C TYR A 88 -8.63 8.81 4.27
N SER A 89 -8.11 9.93 4.81
CA SER A 89 -8.91 11.13 5.05
C SER A 89 -9.56 11.71 3.79
N GLU A 90 -8.85 11.80 2.66
CA GLU A 90 -9.46 12.28 1.41
C GLU A 90 -10.48 11.28 0.87
N TRP A 91 -10.19 9.97 0.96
CA TRP A 91 -11.14 8.96 0.51
C TRP A 91 -12.43 9.01 1.33
N PHE A 92 -12.33 9.07 2.66
CA PHE A 92 -13.47 9.15 3.58
C PHE A 92 -14.33 10.40 3.34
N GLN A 93 -13.71 11.54 3.00
CA GLN A 93 -14.48 12.76 2.70
C GLN A 93 -15.22 12.71 1.36
N LYS A 94 -14.77 11.87 0.41
CA LYS A 94 -15.32 11.82 -0.95
C LYS A 94 -16.27 10.65 -1.19
N GLU A 95 -16.04 9.53 -0.51
CA GLU A 95 -16.71 8.25 -0.74
C GLU A 95 -17.25 7.60 0.55
N GLY A 96 -17.05 8.24 1.72
CA GLY A 96 -17.52 7.77 3.02
C GLY A 96 -18.95 8.13 3.34
#